data_AF-A0A7J3A395-F1
#
_entry.id   AF-A0A7J3A395-F1
#
_cell.length_a   1.000
_cell.length_b   1.000
_cell.length_c   1.000
_cell.angle_alpha   90.00
_cell.angle_beta   90.00
_cell.angle_gamma   90.00
#
_symmetry.space_group_name_H-M   'P 1'
#
loop_
_entity.id
_entity.type
_entity.pdbx_description
1 polymer ?
#
loop_
_entity_poly.entity_id
_entity_poly.type
_entity_poly.pdbx_seq_one_letter_code
_entity_poly.pdbx_strand_id
1 'polypeptide(L)'
;MPSNPEARISLIIAISTVFGALSAVLAMMPLSFSFPLIPYLRFDIAEIPVVTAFLGFGPVPGFISSLTYWLVLNIFGEWSPIGPAMKFIALASMLVGLWVSYKLASRFRIPYIAVFIFSSLMRILATTASNYLVLVVFMPFFLEFAVKSLSIALGLEIEVGLGGLLLILAFTAVYNILHVALSLLLSIFLVKDFCKQGLFLNLKEPWIITLIKQKKI
;
A
#
# COMPACT_ATOMS: atom_id res chain seq x y z
N MET A 1 -23.81 -6.24 -6.70
CA MET A 1 -23.27 -6.15 -8.07
C MET A 1 -24.43 -6.26 -9.03
N PRO A 2 -24.44 -5.51 -10.14
CA PRO A 2 -25.48 -5.63 -11.15
C PRO A 2 -25.59 -7.07 -11.66
N SER A 3 -26.81 -7.51 -11.95
CA SER A 3 -27.13 -8.85 -12.47
C SER A 3 -26.63 -9.05 -13.92
N ASN A 4 -26.45 -7.97 -14.67
CA ASN A 4 -25.87 -7.97 -16.01
C ASN A 4 -24.32 -7.98 -15.93
N PRO A 5 -23.64 -8.98 -16.54
CA PRO A 5 -22.18 -9.06 -16.63
C PRO A 5 -21.50 -7.79 -17.20
N GLU A 6 -22.08 -7.16 -18.21
CA GLU A 6 -21.49 -5.98 -18.88
C GLU A 6 -21.51 -4.74 -17.98
N ALA A 7 -22.63 -4.53 -17.27
CA ALA A 7 -22.75 -3.48 -16.27
C ALA A 7 -21.78 -3.70 -15.10
N ARG A 8 -21.46 -4.96 -14.77
CA ARG A 8 -20.49 -5.32 -13.73
C ARG A 8 -19.05 -4.97 -14.15
N ILE A 9 -18.67 -5.28 -15.38
CA ILE A 9 -17.35 -4.94 -15.92
C ILE A 9 -17.18 -3.42 -16.00
N SER A 10 -18.18 -2.73 -16.54
CA SER A 10 -18.18 -1.26 -16.65
C SER A 10 -17.99 -0.59 -15.29
N LEU A 11 -18.68 -1.10 -14.25
CA LEU A 11 -18.53 -0.60 -12.88
C LEU A 11 -17.13 -0.84 -12.32
N ILE A 12 -16.53 -2.03 -12.54
CA ILE A 12 -15.16 -2.33 -12.09
C ILE A 12 -14.18 -1.36 -12.73
N ILE A 13 -14.27 -1.16 -14.04
CA ILE A 13 -13.39 -0.24 -14.77
C ILE A 13 -13.56 1.18 -14.23
N ALA A 14 -14.80 1.67 -14.10
CA ALA A 14 -15.08 3.01 -13.62
C ALA A 14 -14.51 3.26 -12.21
N ILE A 15 -14.75 2.34 -11.26
CA ILE A 15 -14.20 2.44 -9.91
C ILE A 15 -12.67 2.45 -9.97
N SER A 16 -12.08 1.50 -10.70
CA SER A 16 -10.62 1.37 -10.74
C SER A 16 -9.93 2.58 -11.34
N THR A 17 -10.48 3.12 -12.42
CA THR A 17 -9.94 4.31 -13.06
C THR A 17 -10.10 5.54 -12.17
N VAL A 18 -11.26 5.75 -11.54
CA VAL A 18 -11.49 6.90 -10.66
C VAL A 18 -10.57 6.86 -9.44
N PHE A 19 -10.50 5.73 -8.73
CA PHE A 19 -9.65 5.63 -7.53
C PHE A 19 -8.15 5.60 -7.88
N GLY A 20 -7.76 4.98 -8.99
CA GLY A 20 -6.38 5.02 -9.49
C GLY A 20 -5.95 6.42 -9.93
N ALA A 21 -6.82 7.16 -10.62
CA ALA A 21 -6.57 8.55 -11.02
C ALA A 21 -6.51 9.48 -9.80
N LEU A 22 -7.43 9.32 -8.84
CA LEU A 22 -7.40 10.08 -7.58
C LEU A 22 -6.10 9.83 -6.82
N SER A 23 -5.67 8.58 -6.73
CA SER A 23 -4.37 8.20 -6.15
C SER A 23 -3.20 8.91 -6.85
N ALA A 24 -3.18 8.92 -8.18
CA ALA A 24 -2.15 9.62 -8.95
C ALA A 24 -2.15 11.14 -8.70
N VAL A 25 -3.33 11.77 -8.69
CA VAL A 25 -3.46 13.21 -8.40
C VAL A 25 -2.95 13.53 -6.99
N LEU A 26 -3.32 12.73 -5.99
CA LEU A 26 -2.83 12.92 -4.62
C LEU A 26 -1.29 12.77 -4.53
N ALA A 27 -0.70 11.85 -5.30
CA ALA A 27 0.75 11.65 -5.32
C ALA A 27 1.52 12.83 -5.95
N MET A 28 0.86 13.62 -6.80
CA MET A 28 1.43 14.85 -7.40
C MET A 28 1.29 16.05 -6.47
N MET A 29 0.40 16.00 -5.49
CA MET A 29 0.23 17.07 -4.51
C MET A 29 1.34 17.00 -3.44
N PRO A 30 1.69 18.12 -2.79
CA PRO A 30 2.67 18.16 -1.70
C PRO A 30 2.08 17.61 -0.38
N LEU A 31 1.42 16.45 -0.45
CA LEU A 31 0.76 15.76 0.66
C LEU A 31 1.62 14.65 1.27
N SER A 32 2.86 14.50 0.79
CA SER A 32 3.81 13.55 1.34
C SER A 32 4.66 14.20 2.43
N PHE A 33 4.98 13.42 3.47
CA PHE A 33 5.87 13.85 4.55
C PHE A 33 6.96 12.81 4.78
N SER A 34 8.15 13.28 5.10
CA SER A 34 9.34 12.42 5.22
C SER A 34 9.34 11.63 6.52
N PHE A 35 9.87 10.40 6.47
CA PHE A 35 10.16 9.63 7.67
C PHE A 35 11.35 10.29 8.40
N PRO A 36 11.22 10.66 9.69
CA PRO A 36 12.21 11.48 10.39
C PRO A 36 13.65 10.93 10.35
N LEU A 37 13.80 9.61 10.39
CA LEU A 37 15.11 8.96 10.46
C LEU A 37 15.74 8.69 9.09
N ILE A 38 14.92 8.58 8.05
CA ILE A 38 15.37 8.30 6.68
C ILE A 38 14.57 9.20 5.73
N PRO A 39 14.99 10.45 5.50
CA PRO A 39 14.15 11.47 4.86
C PRO A 39 13.75 11.21 3.40
N TYR A 40 14.45 10.32 2.70
CA TYR A 40 14.07 9.92 1.34
C TYR A 40 12.86 8.97 1.33
N LEU A 41 12.55 8.29 2.45
CA LEU A 41 11.32 7.54 2.61
C LEU A 41 10.19 8.52 2.95
N ARG A 42 9.20 8.63 2.08
CA ARG A 42 8.08 9.56 2.24
C ARG A 42 6.76 8.82 2.40
N PHE A 43 6.05 9.10 3.48
CA PHE A 43 4.66 8.65 3.62
C PHE A 43 3.82 9.33 2.57
N ASP A 44 2.99 8.53 1.90
CA ASP A 44 2.23 8.94 0.73
C ASP A 44 0.76 8.62 0.94
N ILE A 45 -0.04 9.67 1.07
CA ILE A 45 -1.50 9.61 1.25
C ILE A 45 -2.17 9.05 -0.03
N ALA A 46 -1.47 9.06 -1.16
CA ALA A 46 -1.96 8.51 -2.42
C ALA A 46 -2.32 7.02 -2.37
N GLU A 47 -1.80 6.22 -1.44
CA GLU A 47 -2.19 4.81 -1.34
C GLU A 47 -3.63 4.63 -0.84
N ILE A 48 -4.17 5.62 -0.11
CA ILE A 48 -5.47 5.52 0.58
C ILE A 48 -6.64 5.30 -0.40
N PRO A 49 -6.80 6.04 -1.52
CA PRO A 49 -7.83 5.74 -2.51
C PRO A 49 -7.78 4.29 -3.01
N VAL A 50 -6.60 3.76 -3.32
CA VAL A 50 -6.45 2.39 -3.82
C VAL A 50 -6.86 1.37 -2.77
N VAL A 51 -6.41 1.55 -1.52
CA VAL A 51 -6.79 0.68 -0.40
C VAL A 51 -8.29 0.80 -0.10
N THR A 52 -8.86 2.00 -0.21
CA THR A 52 -10.31 2.23 -0.08
C THR A 52 -11.09 1.49 -1.17
N ALA A 53 -10.62 1.54 -2.43
CA ALA A 53 -11.20 0.79 -3.54
C ALA A 53 -11.17 -0.72 -3.25
N PHE A 54 -10.03 -1.21 -2.75
CA PHE A 54 -9.84 -2.61 -2.38
C PHE A 54 -10.80 -3.05 -1.27
N LEU A 55 -10.87 -2.31 -0.16
CA LEU A 55 -11.70 -2.66 1.01
C LEU A 55 -13.20 -2.52 0.70
N GLY A 56 -13.58 -1.46 -0.01
CA GLY A 56 -14.98 -1.13 -0.30
C GLY A 56 -15.58 -1.95 -1.43
N PHE A 57 -14.87 -2.08 -2.56
CA PHE A 57 -15.42 -2.61 -3.82
C PHE A 57 -14.87 -3.99 -4.20
N GLY A 58 -13.80 -4.45 -3.55
CA GLY A 58 -13.24 -5.79 -3.73
C GLY A 58 -11.79 -5.81 -4.21
N PRO A 59 -11.17 -7.01 -4.25
CA PRO A 59 -9.77 -7.15 -4.62
C PRO A 59 -9.49 -6.72 -6.06
N VAL A 60 -10.39 -7.06 -7.00
CA VAL A 60 -10.20 -6.74 -8.42
C VAL A 60 -10.16 -5.22 -8.65
N PRO A 61 -11.15 -4.42 -8.18
CA PRO A 61 -11.04 -2.97 -8.31
C PRO A 61 -9.79 -2.38 -7.67
N GLY A 62 -9.37 -2.89 -6.50
CA GLY A 62 -8.15 -2.46 -5.82
C GLY A 62 -6.86 -2.68 -6.61
N PHE A 63 -6.65 -3.88 -7.16
CA PHE A 63 -5.46 -4.17 -7.96
C PHE A 63 -5.42 -3.42 -9.29
N ILE A 64 -6.56 -3.24 -9.97
CA ILE A 64 -6.59 -2.43 -11.21
C ILE A 64 -6.35 -0.95 -10.88
N SER A 65 -6.83 -0.47 -9.72
CA SER A 65 -6.53 0.89 -9.25
C SER A 65 -5.04 1.08 -8.97
N SER A 66 -4.37 0.11 -8.33
CA SER A 66 -2.92 0.17 -8.07
C SER A 66 -2.12 0.14 -9.37
N LEU A 67 -2.55 -0.65 -10.37
CA LEU A 67 -1.93 -0.68 -11.69
C LEU A 67 -2.09 0.66 -12.41
N THR A 68 -3.29 1.23 -12.40
CA THR A 68 -3.58 2.54 -12.99
C THR A 68 -2.72 3.63 -12.36
N TYR A 69 -2.67 3.65 -11.03
CA TYR A 69 -1.83 4.58 -10.27
C TYR A 69 -0.35 4.47 -10.67
N TRP A 70 0.18 3.24 -10.73
CA TRP A 70 1.57 3.00 -11.16
C TRP A 70 1.84 3.48 -12.59
N LEU A 71 0.95 3.18 -13.54
CA LEU A 71 1.11 3.63 -14.93
C LEU A 71 1.20 5.15 -15.03
N VAL A 72 0.33 5.88 -14.33
CA VAL A 72 0.36 7.35 -14.32
C VAL A 72 1.64 7.88 -13.66
N LEU A 73 2.09 7.26 -12.58
CA LEU A 73 3.35 7.64 -11.94
C LEU A 73 4.59 7.36 -12.79
N ASN A 74 4.58 6.40 -13.70
CA ASN A 74 5.73 6.23 -14.60
C ASN A 74 5.88 7.40 -15.58
N ILE A 75 4.77 8.06 -15.92
CA ILE A 75 4.74 9.20 -16.86
C ILE A 75 5.09 10.50 -16.14
N PHE A 76 4.56 10.71 -14.93
CA PHE A 76 4.65 12.01 -14.24
C PHE A 76 5.37 11.98 -12.89
N GLY A 77 5.71 10.79 -12.38
CA GLY A 77 6.31 10.62 -11.07
C GLY A 77 7.82 10.89 -11.07
N GLU A 78 8.32 11.30 -9.91
CA GLU A 78 9.75 11.48 -9.68
C GLU A 78 10.48 10.13 -9.65
N TRP A 79 11.77 10.14 -10.02
CA TRP A 79 12.63 8.95 -10.02
C TRP A 79 12.08 7.77 -10.85
N SER A 80 11.31 8.08 -11.91
CA SER A 80 10.82 7.08 -12.85
C SER A 80 11.98 6.38 -13.57
N PRO A 81 11.99 5.04 -13.69
CA PRO A 81 10.91 4.11 -13.32
C PRO A 81 11.04 3.50 -11.91
N ILE A 82 12.18 3.69 -11.23
CA ILE A 82 12.51 2.99 -9.96
C ILE A 82 11.56 3.40 -8.83
N GLY A 83 11.34 4.71 -8.64
CA GLY A 83 10.44 5.25 -7.62
C GLY A 83 9.00 4.72 -7.75
N PRO A 84 8.34 4.89 -8.91
CA PRO A 84 7.02 4.31 -9.18
C PRO A 84 6.97 2.80 -8.99
N ALA A 85 7.96 2.04 -9.49
CA ALA A 85 8.03 0.60 -9.32
C ALA A 85 8.10 0.21 -7.83
N MET A 86 8.87 0.95 -7.04
CA MET A 86 9.00 0.68 -5.61
C MET A 86 7.70 0.91 -4.85
N LYS A 87 6.99 2.01 -5.14
CA LYS A 87 5.65 2.27 -4.59
C LYS A 87 4.66 1.18 -4.99
N PHE A 88 4.68 0.75 -6.25
CA PHE A 88 3.80 -0.30 -6.74
C PHE A 88 4.06 -1.64 -6.06
N ILE A 89 5.32 -2.07 -5.93
CA ILE A 89 5.68 -3.32 -5.24
C ILE A 89 5.21 -3.28 -3.78
N ALA A 90 5.41 -2.15 -3.09
CA ALA A 90 4.97 -1.98 -1.71
C ALA A 90 3.44 -2.09 -1.56
N LEU A 91 2.69 -1.39 -2.42
CA LEU A 91 1.22 -1.38 -2.39
C LEU A 91 0.65 -2.73 -2.83
N ALA A 92 1.12 -3.30 -3.94
CA ALA A 92 0.60 -4.56 -4.48
C ALA A 92 0.84 -5.73 -3.52
N SER A 93 2.03 -5.85 -2.93
CA SER A 93 2.33 -6.88 -1.93
C SER A 93 1.47 -6.74 -0.67
N MET A 94 1.23 -5.50 -0.20
CA MET A 94 0.28 -5.23 0.88
C MET A 94 -1.15 -5.69 0.53
N LEU A 95 -1.64 -5.36 -0.67
CA LEU A 95 -2.98 -5.77 -1.13
C LEU A 95 -3.10 -7.30 -1.23
N VAL A 96 -2.06 -8.00 -1.70
CA VAL A 96 -2.00 -9.48 -1.69
C VAL A 96 -2.08 -10.01 -0.27
N GLY A 97 -1.31 -9.43 0.65
CA GLY A 97 -1.33 -9.80 2.06
C GLY A 97 -2.72 -9.60 2.67
N LEU A 98 -3.37 -8.46 2.43
CA LEU A 98 -4.74 -8.21 2.88
C LEU A 98 -5.71 -9.23 2.28
N TRP A 99 -5.65 -9.49 0.98
CA TRP A 99 -6.57 -10.42 0.31
C TRP A 99 -6.49 -11.84 0.88
N VAL A 100 -5.27 -12.39 1.00
CA VAL A 100 -5.03 -13.74 1.51
C VAL A 100 -5.46 -13.84 2.96
N SER A 101 -5.04 -12.89 3.80
CA SER A 101 -5.34 -12.91 5.23
C SER A 101 -6.84 -12.70 5.52
N TYR A 102 -7.55 -11.85 4.78
CA TYR A 102 -9.01 -11.73 4.91
C TYR A 102 -9.74 -13.02 4.52
N LYS A 103 -9.29 -13.72 3.47
CA LYS A 103 -9.84 -15.02 3.07
C LYS A 103 -9.59 -16.11 4.11
N LEU A 104 -8.44 -16.06 4.79
CA LEU A 104 -8.14 -16.95 5.92
C LEU A 104 -8.93 -16.55 7.17
N ALA A 105 -9.14 -15.27 7.44
CA ALA A 105 -9.94 -14.77 8.55
C ALA A 105 -11.39 -15.24 8.49
N SER A 106 -12.00 -15.15 7.32
CA SER A 106 -13.37 -15.65 7.13
C SER A 106 -13.45 -17.17 7.33
N ARG A 107 -12.45 -17.93 6.87
CA ARG A 107 -12.41 -19.39 7.01
C ARG A 107 -12.11 -19.85 8.44
N PHE A 108 -11.02 -19.36 9.03
CA PHE A 108 -10.41 -19.88 10.27
C PHE A 108 -10.62 -19.02 11.51
N ARG A 109 -11.43 -17.93 11.45
CA ARG A 109 -11.67 -17.00 12.58
C ARG A 109 -10.39 -16.37 13.15
N ILE A 110 -9.36 -16.14 12.33
CA ILE A 110 -8.18 -15.39 12.77
C ILE A 110 -8.56 -13.92 13.07
N PRO A 111 -7.96 -13.31 14.10
CA PRO A 111 -8.30 -11.95 14.51
C PRO A 111 -7.83 -10.91 13.47
N TYR A 112 -8.48 -9.76 13.40
CA TYR A 112 -8.11 -8.69 12.45
C TYR A 112 -6.69 -8.17 12.64
N ILE A 113 -6.12 -8.27 13.85
CA ILE A 113 -4.71 -7.95 14.07
C ILE A 113 -3.78 -8.86 13.24
N ALA A 114 -4.17 -10.11 13.00
CA ALA A 114 -3.40 -11.02 12.15
C ALA A 114 -3.45 -10.60 10.67
N VAL A 115 -4.55 -9.97 10.21
CA VAL A 115 -4.66 -9.39 8.86
C VAL A 115 -3.67 -8.23 8.69
N PHE A 116 -3.57 -7.36 9.69
CA PHE A 116 -2.59 -6.27 9.71
C PHE A 116 -1.14 -6.80 9.74
N ILE A 117 -0.85 -7.77 10.60
CA ILE A 117 0.50 -8.37 10.71
C ILE A 117 0.89 -9.03 9.39
N PHE A 118 0.00 -9.83 8.79
CA PHE A 118 0.30 -10.55 7.56
C PHE A 118 0.47 -9.62 6.35
N SER A 119 -0.37 -8.58 6.23
CA SER A 119 -0.21 -7.57 5.17
C SER A 119 1.06 -6.75 5.33
N SER A 120 1.41 -6.38 6.56
CA SER A 120 2.68 -5.72 6.88
C SER A 120 3.87 -6.62 6.53
N LEU A 121 3.82 -7.90 6.90
CA LEU A 121 4.88 -8.86 6.59
C LEU A 121 5.10 -9.00 5.08
N MET A 122 4.03 -9.14 4.30
CA MET A 122 4.13 -9.24 2.83
C MET A 122 4.75 -7.98 2.23
N ARG A 123 4.36 -6.78 2.70
CA ARG A 123 4.97 -5.52 2.27
C ARG A 123 6.45 -5.45 2.64
N ILE A 124 6.81 -5.80 3.86
CA ILE A 124 8.20 -5.77 4.34
C ILE A 124 9.07 -6.72 3.52
N LEU A 125 8.63 -7.96 3.30
CA LEU A 125 9.41 -8.93 2.51
C LEU A 125 9.67 -8.42 1.09
N ALA A 126 8.63 -7.93 0.40
CA ALA A 126 8.76 -7.44 -0.95
C ALA A 126 9.62 -6.17 -1.04
N THR A 127 9.43 -5.23 -0.12
CA THR A 127 10.18 -3.96 -0.09
C THR A 127 11.61 -4.14 0.40
N THR A 128 11.90 -5.04 1.32
CA THR A 128 13.27 -5.37 1.74
C THR A 128 14.04 -6.00 0.60
N ALA A 129 13.46 -6.98 -0.10
CA ALA A 129 14.09 -7.59 -1.27
C ALA A 129 14.37 -6.55 -2.36
N SER A 130 13.41 -5.68 -2.64
CA SER A 130 13.56 -4.64 -3.67
C SER A 130 14.55 -3.55 -3.26
N ASN A 131 14.53 -3.09 -2.00
CA ASN A 131 15.52 -2.12 -1.50
C ASN A 131 16.92 -2.71 -1.49
N TYR A 132 17.08 -4.00 -1.16
CA TYR A 132 18.38 -4.67 -1.29
C TYR A 132 18.87 -4.64 -2.74
N LEU A 133 18.02 -4.97 -3.71
CA LEU A 133 18.37 -4.89 -5.13
C LEU A 133 18.75 -3.46 -5.54
N VAL A 134 18.00 -2.45 -5.10
CA VAL A 134 18.33 -1.04 -5.39
C VAL A 134 19.67 -0.64 -4.77
N LEU A 135 19.89 -0.93 -3.49
CA LEU A 135 21.04 -0.48 -2.72
C LEU A 135 22.34 -1.24 -3.02
N VAL A 136 22.26 -2.45 -3.55
CA VAL A 136 23.44 -3.29 -3.79
C VAL A 136 23.72 -3.47 -5.29
N VAL A 137 22.67 -3.58 -6.11
CA VAL A 137 22.80 -3.94 -7.52
C VAL A 137 22.64 -2.73 -8.43
N PHE A 138 21.54 -1.98 -8.30
CA PHE A 138 21.22 -0.92 -9.26
C PHE A 138 21.89 0.42 -8.94
N MET A 139 21.98 0.78 -7.66
CA MET A 139 22.45 2.10 -7.19
C MET A 139 23.32 1.96 -5.92
N PRO A 140 24.49 1.31 -6.00
CA PRO A 140 25.34 1.04 -4.84
C PRO A 140 25.80 2.30 -4.10
N PHE A 141 25.99 3.41 -4.82
CA PHE A 141 26.32 4.71 -4.24
C PHE A 141 25.21 5.27 -3.33
N PHE A 142 23.96 4.82 -3.50
CA PHE A 142 22.84 5.30 -2.69
C PHE A 142 22.90 4.76 -1.25
N LEU A 143 23.61 3.64 -1.02
CA LEU A 143 23.80 3.10 0.32
C LEU A 143 24.58 4.07 1.22
N GLU A 144 25.65 4.68 0.71
CA GLU A 144 26.42 5.68 1.46
C GLU A 144 25.54 6.88 1.86
N PHE A 145 24.75 7.39 0.91
CA PHE A 145 23.78 8.45 1.17
C PHE A 145 22.76 8.06 2.24
N ALA A 146 22.21 6.85 2.15
CA ALA A 146 21.22 6.34 3.10
C ALA A 146 21.82 6.21 4.52
N VAL A 147 22.98 5.59 4.65
CA VAL A 147 23.68 5.38 5.93
C VAL A 147 24.06 6.72 6.55
N LYS A 148 24.61 7.66 5.76
CA LYS A 148 24.96 9.00 6.25
C LYS A 148 23.74 9.78 6.73
N SER A 149 22.61 9.68 6.02
CA SER A 149 21.35 10.31 6.45
C SER A 149 20.88 9.78 7.80
N LEU A 150 20.95 8.46 8.01
CA LEU A 150 20.58 7.83 9.26
C LEU A 150 21.57 8.16 10.40
N SER A 151 22.86 8.19 10.09
CA SER A 151 23.93 8.58 11.02
C SER A 151 23.71 9.99 11.57
N ILE A 152 23.39 10.95 10.69
CA ILE A 152 23.05 12.33 11.08
C ILE A 152 21.77 12.35 11.93
N ALA A 153 20.73 11.62 11.51
CA ALA A 153 19.46 11.61 12.22
C ALA A 153 19.54 11.01 13.65
N LEU A 154 20.42 10.01 13.85
CA LEU A 154 20.64 9.37 15.15
C LEU A 154 21.76 10.02 15.97
N GLY A 155 22.61 10.86 15.36
CA GLY A 155 23.81 11.39 16.00
C GLY A 155 24.86 10.32 16.31
N LEU A 156 24.92 9.25 15.51
CA LEU A 156 25.84 8.12 15.68
C LEU A 156 26.71 7.95 14.44
N GLU A 157 27.98 7.59 14.62
CA GLU A 157 28.83 7.17 13.51
C GLU A 157 28.43 5.75 13.08
N ILE A 158 27.98 5.60 11.83
CA ILE A 158 27.58 4.31 11.27
C ILE A 158 28.48 4.04 10.06
N GLU A 159 29.18 2.92 10.08
CA GLU A 159 30.02 2.49 8.96
C GLU A 159 29.19 2.02 7.76
N VAL A 160 29.65 2.39 6.57
CA VAL A 160 29.08 1.93 5.30
C VAL A 160 29.58 0.51 5.04
N GLY A 161 28.75 -0.47 5.41
CA GLY A 161 29.05 -1.90 5.26
C GLY A 161 27.80 -2.74 5.51
N LEU A 162 27.98 -4.03 5.82
CA LEU A 162 26.85 -4.93 6.10
C LEU A 162 25.98 -4.42 7.26
N GLY A 163 26.59 -3.89 8.32
CA GLY A 163 25.88 -3.32 9.47
C GLY A 163 24.99 -2.13 9.08
N GLY A 164 25.54 -1.16 8.33
CA GLY A 164 24.78 -0.02 7.82
C GLY A 164 23.64 -0.43 6.90
N LEU A 165 23.87 -1.39 5.98
CA LEU A 165 22.82 -1.93 5.11
C LEU A 165 21.69 -2.57 5.91
N LEU A 166 22.01 -3.45 6.88
CA LEU A 166 21.01 -4.10 7.72
C LEU A 166 20.19 -3.08 8.52
N LEU A 167 20.83 -2.03 9.03
CA LEU A 167 20.17 -0.97 9.77
C LEU A 167 19.20 -0.18 8.87
N ILE A 168 19.61 0.17 7.65
CA ILE A 168 18.74 0.83 6.66
C ILE A 168 17.54 -0.05 6.32
N LEU A 169 17.75 -1.33 6.07
CA LEU A 169 16.65 -2.27 5.79
C LEU A 169 15.71 -2.43 6.99
N ALA A 170 16.23 -2.46 8.22
CA ALA A 170 15.43 -2.54 9.44
C ALA A 170 14.55 -1.30 9.64
N PHE A 171 15.11 -0.09 9.51
CA PHE A 171 14.32 1.15 9.59
C PHE A 171 13.33 1.27 8.44
N THR A 172 13.68 0.77 7.25
CA THR A 172 12.76 0.69 6.12
C THR A 172 11.58 -0.27 6.41
N ALA A 173 11.83 -1.38 7.11
CA ALA A 173 10.76 -2.27 7.56
C ALA A 173 9.82 -1.57 8.58
N VAL A 174 10.38 -0.82 9.54
CA VAL A 174 9.59 -0.01 10.49
C VAL A 174 8.73 1.03 9.75
N TYR A 175 9.33 1.77 8.82
CA TYR A 175 8.61 2.71 7.95
C TYR A 175 7.44 2.02 7.23
N ASN A 176 7.66 0.84 6.65
CA ASN A 176 6.60 0.13 5.95
C ASN A 176 5.46 -0.33 6.87
N ILE A 177 5.75 -0.75 8.12
CA ILE A 177 4.70 -1.07 9.12
C ILE A 177 3.84 0.15 9.41
N LEU A 178 4.48 1.30 9.66
CA LEU A 178 3.78 2.56 9.92
C LEU A 178 2.94 2.98 8.71
N HIS A 179 3.44 2.76 7.49
CA HIS A 179 2.75 3.10 6.26
C HIS A 179 1.53 2.20 6.03
N VAL A 180 1.63 0.90 6.30
CA VAL A 180 0.45 0.00 6.30
C VAL A 180 -0.59 0.49 7.30
N ALA A 181 -0.16 0.84 8.52
CA ALA A 181 -1.07 1.32 9.56
C ALA A 181 -1.81 2.58 9.11
N LEU A 182 -1.09 3.57 8.58
CA LEU A 182 -1.66 4.81 8.04
C LEU A 182 -2.68 4.53 6.93
N SER A 183 -2.26 3.78 5.91
CA SER A 183 -3.08 3.50 4.73
C SER A 183 -4.32 2.68 5.07
N LEU A 184 -4.19 1.66 5.92
CA LEU A 184 -5.29 0.78 6.30
C LEU A 184 -6.27 1.49 7.24
N LEU A 185 -5.79 2.20 8.26
CA LEU A 185 -6.64 2.88 9.23
C LEU A 185 -7.52 3.94 8.56
N LEU A 186 -6.92 4.81 7.74
CA LEU A 186 -7.64 5.87 7.05
C LEU A 186 -8.63 5.32 6.04
N SER A 187 -8.26 4.26 5.31
CA SER A 187 -9.17 3.60 4.36
C SER A 187 -10.35 2.94 5.07
N ILE A 188 -10.15 2.35 6.26
CA ILE A 188 -11.25 1.79 7.06
C ILE A 188 -12.23 2.88 7.49
N PHE A 189 -11.74 4.06 7.90
CA PHE A 189 -12.61 5.19 8.24
C PHE A 189 -13.44 5.65 7.04
N LEU A 190 -12.82 5.78 5.86
CA LEU A 190 -13.52 6.16 4.62
C LEU A 190 -14.59 5.14 4.22
N VAL A 191 -14.24 3.85 4.22
CA VAL A 191 -15.21 2.79 3.87
C VAL A 191 -16.39 2.76 4.85
N LYS A 192 -16.14 2.93 6.16
CA LYS A 192 -17.20 3.01 7.17
C LYS A 192 -18.13 4.20 6.91
N ASP A 193 -17.58 5.34 6.54
CA ASP A 193 -18.37 6.53 6.22
C ASP A 193 -19.20 6.35 4.95
N PHE A 194 -18.61 5.78 3.90
CA PHE A 194 -19.34 5.42 2.67
C PHE A 194 -20.49 4.45 2.94
N CYS A 195 -20.32 3.49 3.86
CA CYS A 195 -21.40 2.60 4.29
C CYS A 195 -22.53 3.36 4.97
N LYS A 196 -22.21 4.30 5.87
CA LYS A 196 -23.22 5.10 6.60
C LYS A 196 -24.04 5.97 5.65
N GLN A 197 -23.40 6.54 4.63
CA GLN A 197 -24.04 7.41 3.64
C GLN A 197 -24.77 6.62 2.54
N GLY A 198 -24.71 5.29 2.55
CA GLY A 198 -25.34 4.46 1.53
C GLY A 198 -24.66 4.54 0.16
N LEU A 199 -23.42 5.05 0.07
CA LEU A 199 -22.68 5.27 -1.19
C LEU A 199 -22.33 3.97 -1.94
N PHE A 200 -22.53 2.82 -1.34
CA PHE A 200 -22.43 1.50 -1.99
C PHE A 200 -23.70 1.13 -2.78
N LEU A 201 -24.44 2.09 -3.34
CA LEU A 201 -25.63 1.86 -4.18
C LEU A 201 -25.33 0.75 -5.22
N ASN A 202 -26.10 -0.36 -5.17
CA ASN A 202 -25.97 -1.61 -5.94
C ASN A 202 -24.86 -2.62 -5.54
N LEU A 203 -24.05 -2.34 -4.53
CA LEU A 203 -23.19 -3.32 -3.84
C LEU A 203 -23.80 -3.59 -2.47
N LYS A 204 -24.48 -4.74 -2.33
CA LYS A 204 -25.27 -5.08 -1.13
C LYS A 204 -24.53 -4.73 0.16
N GLU A 205 -23.22 -5.02 0.26
CA GLU A 205 -22.31 -4.62 1.34
C GLU A 205 -20.84 -4.65 0.83
N PRO A 206 -19.87 -3.97 1.48
CA PRO A 206 -18.45 -4.22 1.23
C PRO A 206 -18.14 -5.71 1.34
N TRP A 207 -17.24 -6.22 0.49
CA TRP A 207 -16.92 -7.66 0.47
C TRP A 207 -16.39 -8.17 1.82
N ILE A 208 -15.72 -7.31 2.58
CA ILE A 208 -15.26 -7.59 3.95
C ILE A 208 -16.45 -7.86 4.87
N ILE A 209 -17.52 -7.06 4.78
CA ILE A 209 -18.72 -7.24 5.59
C ILE A 209 -19.49 -8.50 5.12
N THR A 210 -19.53 -8.75 3.81
CA THR A 210 -20.14 -9.97 3.26
C THR A 210 -19.46 -11.24 3.78
N LEU A 211 -18.13 -11.25 3.85
CA LEU A 211 -17.36 -12.36 4.44
C LEU A 211 -17.64 -12.56 5.93
N ILE A 212 -17.94 -11.49 6.67
CA ILE A 212 -18.28 -11.55 8.09
C ILE A 212 -19.72 -12.07 8.27
N LYS A 213 -20.67 -11.63 7.44
CA LYS A 213 -22.10 -11.97 7.56
C LYS A 213 -22.47 -13.37 7.06
N GLN A 214 -21.73 -13.95 6.11
CA GLN A 214 -21.96 -15.32 5.62
C GLN A 214 -21.85 -16.42 6.72
N LYS A 215 -21.49 -16.06 7.96
CA LYS A 215 -21.35 -16.97 9.10
C LYS A 215 -22.39 -16.77 10.23
N LYS A 216 -23.41 -15.92 10.02
CA LYS A 216 -24.54 -15.76 10.97
C LYS A 216 -25.73 -16.69 10.70
N ILE A 217 -25.57 -17.66 9.78
CA ILE A 217 -26.53 -18.74 9.49
C ILE A 217 -25.87 -20.06 9.89
#